data_AF-A0A2D6FCC8-F1
#
_entry.id   AF-A0A2D6FCC8-F1
#
_cell.length_a   1.000
_cell.length_b   1.000
_cell.length_c   1.000
_cell.angle_alpha   90.00
_cell.angle_beta   90.00
_cell.angle_gamma   90.00
#
_symmetry.space_group_name_H-M   'P 1'
#
loop_
_entity.id
_entity.type
_entity.pdbx_description
1 polymer ?
#
loop_
_entity_poly.entity_id
_entity_poly.type
_entity_poly.pdbx_seq_one_letter_code
_entity_poly.pdbx_strand_id
1 'polypeptide(L)'
;MMVTAACSMDYPSRTEAESACDKWEASEKKVDYERELLGFEKRTKFEQDNPRPDAAFWDDEIKEWEKQKLAFASESISETISINPRYCQEEEQTSQFLGYQNNEIKNGTYQDEVGRKGEWKVVRHFRY
;
A
#
# COMPACT_ATOMS: atom_id res chain seq x y z
N MET A 1 -21.61 12.49 -17.50
CA MET A 1 -20.90 12.21 -16.24
C MET A 1 -21.82 11.32 -15.40
N MET A 2 -21.51 10.04 -15.25
CA MET A 2 -22.34 9.14 -14.42
C MET A 2 -21.92 9.32 -12.96
N VAL A 3 -22.82 9.88 -12.16
CA VAL A 3 -22.69 9.96 -10.70
C VAL A 3 -22.89 8.54 -10.19
N THR A 4 -21.82 7.87 -9.78
CA THR A 4 -21.94 6.60 -9.04
C THR A 4 -22.56 6.93 -7.70
N ALA A 5 -23.86 6.68 -7.57
CA ALA A 5 -24.57 6.82 -6.30
C ALA A 5 -23.90 5.92 -5.27
N ALA A 6 -23.38 6.52 -4.18
CA ALA A 6 -22.84 5.74 -3.09
C ALA A 6 -23.99 4.98 -2.41
N CYS A 7 -23.96 3.65 -2.44
CA CYS A 7 -24.96 2.85 -1.74
C CYS A 7 -24.70 2.96 -0.23
N SER A 8 -25.69 3.49 0.51
CA SER A 8 -25.68 3.54 1.98
C SER A 8 -26.41 2.33 2.53
N MET A 9 -25.82 1.66 3.52
CA MET A 9 -26.41 0.56 4.27
C MET A 9 -26.32 0.87 5.76
N ASP A 10 -27.42 0.70 6.48
CA ASP A 10 -27.49 0.88 7.93
C ASP A 10 -27.38 -0.49 8.61
N TYR A 11 -26.55 -0.56 9.65
CA TYR A 11 -26.27 -1.75 10.44
C TYR A 11 -26.70 -1.55 11.89
N PRO A 12 -27.10 -2.60 12.61
CA PRO A 12 -27.55 -2.48 14.01
C PRO A 12 -26.45 -2.13 15.01
N SER A 13 -25.17 -2.28 14.62
CA SER A 13 -24.03 -2.03 15.49
C SER A 13 -22.77 -1.66 14.72
N ARG A 14 -21.82 -0.98 15.39
CA ARG A 14 -20.49 -0.65 14.86
C ARG A 14 -19.77 -1.89 14.32
N THR A 15 -19.77 -2.97 15.08
CA THR A 15 -19.11 -4.24 14.71
C THR A 15 -19.73 -4.86 13.46
N GLU A 16 -21.05 -4.75 13.26
CA GLU A 16 -21.69 -5.23 12.05
C GLU A 16 -21.35 -4.37 10.83
N ALA A 17 -21.31 -3.04 10.99
CA ALA A 17 -20.87 -2.14 9.93
C ALA A 17 -19.41 -2.36 9.54
N GLU A 18 -18.52 -2.52 10.52
CA GLU A 18 -17.10 -2.85 10.33
C GLU A 18 -16.96 -4.17 9.56
N SER A 19 -17.59 -5.24 10.05
CA SER A 19 -17.55 -6.55 9.40
C SER A 19 -18.08 -6.53 7.97
N ALA A 20 -19.12 -5.74 7.70
CA ALA A 20 -19.65 -5.58 6.36
C ALA A 20 -18.70 -4.78 5.45
N CYS A 21 -18.03 -3.76 6.00
CA CYS A 21 -17.01 -3.00 5.29
C CYS A 21 -15.83 -3.90 4.92
N ASP A 22 -15.30 -4.66 5.89
CA ASP A 22 -14.19 -5.58 5.68
C ASP A 22 -14.49 -6.65 4.63
N LYS A 23 -15.71 -7.22 4.67
CA LYS A 23 -16.16 -8.18 3.64
C LYS A 23 -16.23 -7.53 2.26
N TRP A 24 -16.69 -6.28 2.17
CA TRP A 24 -16.75 -5.55 0.92
C TRP A 24 -15.35 -5.21 0.37
N GLU A 25 -14.43 -4.81 1.25
CA GLU A 25 -13.02 -4.59 0.94
C GLU A 25 -12.35 -5.89 0.43
N ALA A 26 -12.53 -7.00 1.15
CA ALA A 26 -11.94 -8.30 0.83
C ALA A 26 -12.55 -8.97 -0.42
N SER A 27 -13.78 -8.58 -0.82
CA SER A 27 -14.46 -9.14 -1.99
C SER A 27 -13.82 -8.73 -3.32
N GLU A 28 -13.02 -7.67 -3.33
CA GLU A 28 -12.37 -7.20 -4.55
C GLU A 28 -11.00 -7.83 -4.70
N LYS A 29 -10.67 -8.22 -5.93
CA LYS A 29 -9.41 -8.90 -6.20
C LYS A 29 -8.27 -7.88 -6.10
N LYS A 30 -7.23 -8.22 -5.33
CA LYS A 30 -5.99 -7.46 -5.33
C LYS A 30 -5.37 -7.48 -6.72
N VAL A 31 -4.74 -6.38 -7.09
CA VAL A 31 -4.05 -6.24 -8.37
C VAL A 31 -2.56 -6.12 -8.09
N ASP A 32 -1.79 -6.95 -8.79
CA ASP A 32 -0.34 -7.00 -8.67
C ASP A 32 0.29 -5.95 -9.58
N TYR A 33 1.20 -5.18 -9.03
CA TYR A 33 1.93 -4.12 -9.72
C TYR A 33 3.42 -4.30 -9.53
N GLU A 34 4.16 -4.14 -10.61
CA GLU A 34 5.60 -4.00 -10.54
C GLU A 34 5.95 -2.54 -10.25
N ARG A 35 6.78 -2.30 -9.23
CA ARG A 35 7.36 -1.00 -8.94
C ARG A 35 8.85 -1.11 -8.76
N GLU A 36 9.59 -0.07 -9.14
CA GLU A 36 10.99 0.04 -8.76
C GLU A 36 11.09 0.44 -7.28
N LEU A 37 12.00 -0.22 -6.55
CA LEU A 37 12.32 0.13 -5.18
C LEU A 37 13.00 1.49 -5.12
N LEU A 38 12.63 2.30 -4.13
CA LEU A 38 13.33 3.55 -3.84
C LEU A 38 14.71 3.25 -3.25
N GLY A 39 15.66 4.18 -3.42
CA GLY A 39 17.04 3.99 -2.95
C GLY A 39 17.17 3.73 -1.44
N PHE A 40 16.22 4.17 -0.60
CA PHE A 40 16.21 3.79 0.81
C PHE A 40 15.67 2.38 1.04
N GLU A 41 14.64 1.94 0.32
CA GLU A 41 14.09 0.58 0.40
C GLU A 41 15.15 -0.44 -0.05
N LYS A 42 15.89 -0.15 -1.12
CA LYS A 42 17.03 -0.95 -1.57
C LYS A 42 18.09 -1.10 -0.47
N ARG A 43 18.47 0.00 0.19
CA ARG A 43 19.46 -0.04 1.29
C ARG A 43 18.97 -0.83 2.50
N THR A 44 17.71 -0.66 2.91
CA THR A 44 17.13 -1.44 4.00
C THR A 44 17.11 -2.93 3.68
N LYS A 45 16.74 -3.30 2.44
CA LYS A 45 16.77 -4.70 1.99
C LYS A 45 18.17 -5.28 2.06
N PHE A 46 19.18 -4.55 1.57
CA PHE A 46 20.57 -4.97 1.66
C PHE A 46 21.01 -5.23 3.11
N GLU A 47 20.66 -4.34 4.05
CA GLU A 47 21.03 -4.46 5.46
C GLU A 47 20.34 -5.64 6.17
N GLN A 48 19.12 -6.01 5.74
CA GLN A 48 18.42 -7.19 6.24
C GLN A 48 19.09 -8.48 5.78
N ASP A 49 19.47 -8.54 4.50
CA ASP A 49 20.07 -9.72 3.88
C ASP A 49 21.58 -9.84 4.20
N ASN A 50 22.24 -8.71 4.51
CA ASN A 50 23.67 -8.61 4.78
C ASN A 50 23.89 -7.79 6.07
N PRO A 51 23.79 -8.43 7.25
CA PRO A 51 24.00 -7.75 8.52
C PRO A 51 25.35 -7.03 8.58
N ARG A 52 25.36 -5.83 9.16
CA ARG A 52 26.59 -5.04 9.27
C ARG A 52 27.64 -5.79 10.12
N PRO A 53 28.90 -5.89 9.66
CA PRO A 53 30.01 -6.42 10.46
C PRO A 53 30.21 -5.66 11.77
N ASP A 54 30.70 -6.35 12.81
CA ASP A 54 30.99 -5.74 14.11
C ASP A 54 32.13 -4.71 13.98
N ALA A 55 31.85 -3.49 14.45
CA ALA A 55 32.73 -2.33 14.32
C ALA A 55 33.97 -2.39 15.21
N ALA A 56 34.07 -3.34 16.13
CA ALA A 56 35.16 -3.37 17.10
C ALA A 56 36.55 -3.74 16.51
N PHE A 57 36.62 -4.31 15.29
CA PHE A 57 37.89 -4.88 14.80
C PHE A 57 38.19 -4.70 13.29
N TRP A 58 37.24 -4.26 12.45
CA TRP A 58 37.38 -4.41 10.98
C TRP A 58 36.97 -3.16 10.16
N ASP A 59 37.78 -2.10 10.20
CA ASP A 59 37.53 -0.86 9.43
C ASP A 59 37.40 -1.09 7.92
N ASP A 60 38.18 -2.00 7.33
CA ASP A 60 38.16 -2.26 5.89
C ASP A 60 36.96 -3.11 5.46
N GLU A 61 36.50 -4.01 6.32
CA GLU A 61 35.30 -4.82 6.07
C GLU A 61 34.02 -3.96 6.12
N ILE A 62 33.97 -3.00 7.05
CA ILE A 62 32.87 -2.03 7.12
C ILE A 62 32.85 -1.15 5.86
N LYS A 63 34.01 -0.66 5.40
CA LYS A 63 34.09 0.15 4.16
C LYS A 63 33.62 -0.63 2.94
N GLU A 64 34.04 -1.89 2.81
CA GLU A 64 33.62 -2.71 1.67
C GLU A 64 32.12 -3.02 1.75
N TRP A 65 31.59 -3.30 2.94
CA TRP A 65 30.15 -3.46 3.17
C TRP A 65 29.36 -2.19 2.80
N GLU A 66 29.84 -1.00 3.18
CA GLU A 66 29.22 0.28 2.80
C GLU A 66 29.23 0.50 1.28
N LYS A 67 30.32 0.13 0.61
CA LYS A 67 30.43 0.20 -0.84
C LYS A 67 29.46 -0.74 -1.54
N GLN A 68 29.32 -1.98 -1.06
CA GLN A 68 28.33 -2.94 -1.57
C GLN A 68 26.90 -2.43 -1.38
N LYS A 69 26.59 -1.84 -0.22
CA LYS A 69 25.30 -1.22 0.05
C LYS A 69 24.97 -0.10 -0.95
N LEU A 70 25.94 0.76 -1.26
CA LEU A 70 25.76 1.83 -2.24
C LEU A 70 25.61 1.30 -3.67
N ALA A 71 26.38 0.27 -4.03
CA ALA A 71 26.26 -0.39 -5.33
C ALA A 71 24.86 -1.02 -5.50
N PHE A 72 24.38 -1.77 -4.51
CA PHE A 72 23.04 -2.36 -4.50
C PHE A 72 21.94 -1.29 -4.61
N ALA A 73 22.10 -0.15 -3.93
CA ALA A 73 21.14 0.95 -4.02
C ALA A 73 21.10 1.65 -5.40
N SER A 74 22.13 1.47 -6.22
CA SER A 74 22.22 2.02 -7.58
C SER A 74 21.64 1.09 -8.67
N GLU A 75 21.36 -0.17 -8.33
CA GLU A 75 20.74 -1.12 -9.25
C GLU A 75 19.24 -0.81 -9.44
N SER A 76 18.70 -1.08 -10.62
CA SER A 76 17.25 -1.08 -10.84
C SER A 76 16.67 -2.38 -10.31
N ILE A 77 15.99 -2.30 -9.17
CA ILE A 77 15.41 -3.45 -8.48
C ILE A 77 13.91 -3.24 -8.43
N SER A 78 13.18 -4.06 -9.17
CA SER A 78 11.72 -4.08 -9.13
C SER A 78 11.19 -5.10 -8.13
N GLU A 79 10.05 -4.81 -7.54
CA GLU A 79 9.26 -5.78 -6.77
C GLU A 79 7.80 -5.77 -7.20
N THR A 80 7.15 -6.92 -7.06
CA THR A 80 5.70 -7.03 -7.21
C THR A 80 5.02 -6.70 -5.88
N ILE A 81 4.17 -5.68 -5.88
CA ILE A 81 3.28 -5.36 -4.75
C ILE A 81 1.83 -5.67 -5.11
N SER A 82 1.10 -6.26 -4.18
CA SER A 82 -0.34 -6.52 -4.33
C SER A 82 -1.15 -5.43 -3.65
N ILE A 83 -1.88 -4.63 -4.41
CA ILE A 83 -2.69 -3.52 -3.88
C ILE A 83 -4.17 -3.88 -3.95
N ASN A 84 -4.91 -3.62 -2.86
CA ASN A 84 -6.37 -3.70 -2.88
C ASN A 84 -6.93 -2.40 -3.49
N PRO A 85 -7.74 -2.45 -4.56
CA PRO A 85 -8.42 -1.26 -5.11
C PRO A 85 -9.55 -0.73 -4.22
N ARG A 86 -9.84 -1.36 -3.08
CA ARG A 86 -10.79 -0.90 -2.06
C ARG A 86 -10.11 -0.79 -0.70
N TYR A 87 -10.59 0.14 0.11
CA TYR A 87 -10.30 0.16 1.55
C TYR A 87 -11.45 0.77 2.35
N CYS A 88 -11.52 0.42 3.63
CA CYS A 88 -12.48 0.96 4.59
C CYS A 88 -11.83 1.93 5.57
N GLN A 89 -12.54 3.01 5.91
CA GLN A 89 -12.10 3.97 6.92
C GLN A 89 -13.29 4.42 7.78
N GLU A 90 -13.13 4.39 9.09
CA GLU A 90 -14.14 4.88 10.03
C GLU A 90 -14.22 6.41 10.04
N GLU A 91 -15.44 6.92 10.08
CA GLU A 91 -15.77 8.33 10.25
C GLU A 91 -16.68 8.49 11.49
N GLU A 92 -16.03 8.56 12.66
CA GLU A 92 -16.68 8.56 13.98
C GLU A 92 -17.75 9.64 14.14
N GLN A 93 -17.56 10.83 13.54
CA GLN A 93 -18.51 11.95 13.65
C GLN A 93 -19.89 11.65 13.06
N THR A 94 -19.95 10.66 12.17
CA THR A 94 -21.16 10.29 11.42
C THR A 94 -21.56 8.84 11.64
N SER A 95 -20.93 8.17 12.61
CA SER A 95 -21.16 6.75 12.92
C SER A 95 -21.20 5.87 11.67
N GLN A 96 -20.15 5.94 10.84
CA GLN A 96 -20.10 5.15 9.61
C GLN A 96 -18.68 4.73 9.25
N PHE A 97 -18.58 3.66 8.47
CA PHE A 97 -17.39 3.36 7.70
C PHE A 97 -17.59 3.81 6.25
N LEU A 98 -16.61 4.51 5.70
CA LEU A 98 -16.55 4.93 4.32
C LEU A 98 -15.79 3.87 3.51
N GLY A 99 -16.45 3.30 2.51
CA GLY A 99 -15.86 2.38 1.56
C GLY A 99 -15.29 3.15 0.37
N TYR A 100 -13.97 3.24 0.29
CA TYR A 100 -13.25 3.89 -0.80
C TYR A 100 -12.91 2.90 -1.89
N GLN A 101 -13.00 3.33 -3.16
CA GLN A 101 -12.58 2.56 -4.31
C GLN A 101 -11.73 3.40 -5.26
N ASN A 102 -10.71 2.76 -5.82
CA ASN A 102 -9.84 3.34 -6.82
C ASN A 102 -9.90 2.51 -8.11
N ASN A 103 -10.54 3.09 -9.13
CA ASN A 103 -10.75 2.40 -10.40
C ASN A 103 -9.47 2.30 -11.25
N GLU A 104 -8.48 3.17 -11.04
CA GLU A 104 -7.19 3.06 -11.76
C GLU A 104 -6.43 1.81 -11.28
N ILE A 105 -6.45 1.53 -9.97
CA ILE A 105 -5.93 0.27 -9.40
C ILE A 105 -6.72 -0.92 -9.93
N LYS A 106 -8.04 -0.80 -10.11
CA LYS A 106 -8.85 -1.89 -10.66
C LYS A 106 -8.56 -2.16 -12.13
N ASN A 107 -8.26 -1.13 -12.91
CA ASN A 107 -8.10 -1.21 -14.37
C ASN A 107 -6.66 -1.53 -14.81
N GLY A 108 -5.72 -1.69 -13.88
CA GLY A 108 -4.31 -1.95 -14.22
C GLY A 108 -3.58 -0.72 -14.76
N THR A 109 -4.19 0.46 -14.69
CA THR A 109 -3.64 1.74 -15.16
C THR A 109 -2.91 2.52 -14.07
N TYR A 110 -2.73 1.90 -12.91
CA TYR A 110 -1.93 2.42 -11.80
C TYR A 110 -0.45 2.42 -12.18
N GLN A 111 0.03 3.51 -12.78
CA GLN A 111 1.45 3.71 -13.13
C GLN A 111 2.12 4.77 -12.23
N ASP A 112 3.05 4.26 -11.43
CA ASP A 112 4.44 4.70 -11.21
C ASP A 112 4.79 6.17 -10.81
N GLU A 113 6.09 6.47 -10.88
CA GLU A 113 6.97 7.14 -9.90
C GLU A 113 6.67 8.61 -9.56
N VAL A 114 5.64 9.22 -10.16
CA VAL A 114 5.33 10.66 -10.03
C VAL A 114 3.86 10.95 -9.74
N GLY A 115 3.12 9.97 -9.22
CA GLY A 115 1.94 10.28 -8.42
C GLY A 115 0.66 10.60 -9.21
N ARG A 116 0.29 9.76 -10.18
CA ARG A 116 -1.11 9.70 -10.63
C ARG A 116 -1.75 8.38 -10.21
N LYS A 117 -2.00 8.30 -8.91
CA LYS A 117 -2.48 7.13 -8.16
C LYS A 117 -3.94 6.77 -8.39
N GLY A 118 -4.64 7.40 -9.34
CA GLY A 118 -6.09 7.47 -9.31
C GLY A 118 -6.61 8.17 -8.05
N GLU A 119 -7.88 8.56 -8.08
CA GLU A 119 -8.53 9.17 -6.93
C GLU A 119 -9.27 8.11 -6.14
N TRP A 120 -9.04 8.06 -4.82
CA TRP A 120 -9.85 7.28 -3.91
C TRP A 120 -11.21 7.95 -3.75
N LYS A 121 -12.26 7.28 -4.21
CA LYS A 121 -13.62 7.80 -4.15
C LYS A 121 -14.44 7.00 -3.17
N VAL A 122 -15.18 7.68 -2.31
CA VAL A 122 -16.20 7.04 -1.49
C VAL A 122 -17.29 6.51 -2.43
N VAL A 123 -17.51 5.20 -2.39
CA VAL A 123 -18.53 4.52 -3.20
C VAL A 123 -19.54 3.75 -2.35
N ARG A 124 -19.27 3.57 -1.05
CA ARG A 124 -20.19 2.95 -0.10
C ARG A 124 -20.12 3.60 1.28
N HIS A 125 -21.26 3.59 1.97
CA HIS A 125 -21.38 3.98 3.37
C HIS A 125 -21.94 2.82 4.18
N PHE A 126 -21.29 2.50 5.29
CA PHE A 126 -21.70 1.45 6.23
C PHE A 126 -21.99 2.11 7.59
N ARG A 127 -23.24 2.51 7.82
CA ARG A 127 -23.66 3.28 9.00
C ARG A 127 -24.05 2.39 10.16
N TYR A 128 -23.94 2.88 11.39
CA TYR A 128 -24.34 2.18 12.61
C TYR A 128 -24.86 3.14 13.70
#